data_AF-F1VXF7-F1
#
_entry.id   AF-F1VXF7-F1
#
_cell.length_a   1.000
_cell.length_b   1.000
_cell.length_c   1.000
_cell.angle_alpha   90.00
_cell.angle_beta   90.00
_cell.angle_gamma   90.00
#
_symmetry.space_group_name_H-M   'P 1'
#
loop_
_entity.id
_entity.type
_entity.pdbx_description
1 polymer ?
#
loop_
_entity_poly.entity_id
_entity_poly.type
_entity_poly.pdbx_seq_one_letter_code
_entity_poly.pdbx_strand_id
1 'polypeptide(L)'
;MPRGQKLVVQIVETFREHMQPAFVDKLDAWDLAEQAGMALPPVMIYGDDVTHILTEEGIANLLLCRTDAEREQAIRGVAGYTPVGLARDKRMVENLRDRGIIVRPEDIGIDKRLATRDLLAAKNMKDLVRASGGLYQPPERFRNW
;
A
#
# COMPACT_ATOMS: atom_id res chain seq x y z
N MET A 1 10.83 26.72 -13.45
CA MET A 1 10.02 25.86 -14.34
C MET A 1 9.34 24.81 -13.49
N PRO A 2 8.00 24.65 -13.55
CA PRO A 2 7.33 23.53 -12.90
C PRO A 2 7.82 22.20 -13.52
N ARG A 3 8.11 21.20 -12.69
CA ARG A 3 8.48 19.84 -13.12
C ARG A 3 7.41 18.86 -12.67
N GLY A 4 7.11 17.88 -13.52
CA GLY A 4 6.24 16.77 -13.15
C GLY A 4 6.91 15.88 -12.09
N GLN A 5 6.10 15.06 -11.42
CA GLN A 5 6.57 14.09 -10.44
C GLN A 5 6.26 12.67 -10.95
N LYS A 6 7.21 11.76 -10.76
CA LYS A 6 7.01 10.33 -11.06
C LYS A 6 6.04 9.74 -10.03
N LEU A 7 5.08 8.94 -10.48
CA LEU A 7 4.24 8.18 -9.55
C LEU A 7 5.07 7.08 -8.88
N VAL A 8 5.17 7.18 -7.56
CA VAL A 8 5.72 6.18 -6.65
C VAL A 8 4.58 5.70 -5.75
N VAL A 9 4.14 4.47 -5.96
CA VAL A 9 2.99 3.89 -5.24
C VAL A 9 3.51 2.83 -4.27
N GLN A 10 3.15 2.96 -3.00
CA GLN A 10 3.33 1.90 -2.00
C GLN A 10 2.02 1.12 -1.88
N ILE A 11 2.06 -0.14 -2.32
CA ILE A 11 0.92 -1.07 -2.24
C ILE A 11 1.20 -2.05 -1.12
N VAL A 12 0.38 -2.03 -0.07
CA VAL A 12 0.59 -2.86 1.13
C VAL A 12 -0.74 -3.09 1.85
N GLU A 13 -0.93 -4.27 2.43
CA GLU A 13 -2.04 -4.53 3.37
C GLU A 13 -1.76 -3.87 4.73
N THR A 14 -2.78 -3.42 5.45
CA THR A 14 -2.55 -2.75 6.75
C THR A 14 -1.94 -3.67 7.80
N PHE A 15 -2.18 -4.98 7.68
CA PHE A 15 -1.53 -6.03 8.46
C PHE A 15 -0.83 -7.01 7.53
N ARG A 16 0.38 -7.42 7.91
CA ARG A 16 1.16 -8.44 7.21
C ARG A 16 0.84 -9.82 7.77
N GLU A 17 1.55 -10.83 7.27
CA GLU A 17 1.53 -12.18 7.85
C GLU A 17 1.68 -12.13 9.38
N HIS A 18 0.99 -13.05 10.07
CA HIS A 18 0.98 -13.14 11.53
C HIS A 18 0.41 -11.89 12.25
N MET A 19 -0.46 -11.11 11.60
CA MET A 19 -1.14 -9.95 12.18
C MET A 19 -0.19 -8.84 12.65
N GLN A 20 1.00 -8.72 12.04
CA GLN A 20 1.91 -7.62 12.33
C GLN A 20 1.46 -6.34 11.59
N PRO A 21 1.34 -5.19 12.27
CA PRO A 21 0.93 -3.95 11.62
C PRO A 21 1.98 -3.50 10.60
N ALA A 22 1.58 -3.20 9.37
CA ALA A 22 2.48 -2.68 8.34
C ALA A 22 2.85 -1.21 8.57
N PHE A 23 1.98 -0.47 9.28
CA PHE A 23 2.18 0.91 9.68
C PHE A 23 2.55 0.96 11.17
N VAL A 24 3.75 1.46 11.46
CA VAL A 24 4.34 1.51 12.80
C VAL A 24 4.79 2.93 13.14
N ASP A 25 4.77 3.29 14.42
CA ASP A 25 5.21 4.61 14.88
C ASP A 25 6.73 4.81 14.74
N LYS A 26 7.50 3.72 14.92
CA LYS A 26 8.95 3.69 14.74
C LYS A 26 9.33 2.49 13.87
N LEU A 27 10.13 2.72 12.84
CA LEU A 27 10.66 1.64 11.99
C LEU A 27 11.72 0.83 12.73
N ASP A 28 11.65 -0.51 12.65
CA ASP A 28 12.69 -1.43 13.14
C ASP A 28 14.08 -1.13 12.52
N ALA A 29 14.09 -0.48 11.36
CA ALA A 29 15.31 0.00 10.69
C ALA A 29 16.19 0.89 11.58
N TRP A 30 15.60 1.59 12.55
CA TRP A 30 16.37 2.37 13.53
C TRP A 30 17.19 1.48 14.46
N ASP A 31 16.56 0.47 15.04
CA ASP A 31 17.22 -0.44 15.98
C ASP A 31 18.26 -1.29 15.24
N LEU A 32 17.97 -1.67 13.98
CA LEU A 32 18.93 -2.33 13.10
C LEU A 32 20.16 -1.46 12.82
N ALA A 33 19.97 -0.16 12.56
CA ALA A 33 21.09 0.74 12.30
C ALA A 33 22.00 0.90 13.51
N GLU A 34 21.43 1.00 14.72
CA GLU A 34 22.21 1.04 15.96
C GLU A 34 23.02 -0.24 16.16
N GLN A 35 22.38 -1.41 16.03
CA GLN A 35 23.04 -2.71 16.22
C GLN A 35 24.14 -2.99 15.19
N ALA A 36 23.94 -2.54 13.95
CA ALA A 36 24.86 -2.74 12.84
C ALA A 36 25.90 -1.62 12.68
N GLY A 37 25.87 -0.57 13.51
CA GLY A 37 26.77 0.58 13.41
C GLY A 37 26.61 1.38 12.12
N MET A 38 25.39 1.43 11.57
CA MET A 38 25.08 2.18 10.36
C MET A 38 24.91 3.67 10.68
N ALA A 39 25.43 4.53 9.80
CA ALA A 39 25.27 5.98 9.95
C ALA A 39 23.82 6.45 9.81
N LEU A 40 22.98 5.72 9.08
CA LEU A 40 21.57 6.02 8.82
C LEU A 40 20.73 4.74 8.85
N PRO A 41 19.45 4.82 9.26
CA PRO A 41 18.52 3.71 9.13
C PRO A 41 18.35 3.30 7.66
N PRO A 42 18.36 2.00 7.34
CA PRO A 42 18.18 1.51 5.97
C PRO A 42 16.71 1.64 5.53
N VAL A 43 16.30 2.86 5.19
CA VAL A 43 14.98 3.17 4.62
C VAL A 43 14.99 2.85 3.13
N MET A 44 14.08 1.98 2.68
CA MET A 44 14.01 1.59 1.26
C MET A 44 13.48 2.70 0.36
N ILE A 45 12.44 3.41 0.82
CA ILE A 45 11.78 4.50 0.09
C ILE A 45 11.44 5.56 1.12
N TYR A 46 11.93 6.78 0.91
CA TYR A 46 11.66 7.87 1.84
C TYR A 46 10.23 8.38 1.70
N GLY A 47 9.69 8.87 2.81
CA GLY A 47 8.31 9.29 2.90
C GLY A 47 7.97 10.39 1.89
N ASP A 48 8.88 11.33 1.62
CA ASP A 48 8.75 12.44 0.66
C ASP A 48 8.75 12.00 -0.81
N ASP A 49 9.38 10.88 -1.14
CA ASP A 49 9.36 10.28 -2.48
C ASP A 49 8.05 9.56 -2.80
N VAL A 50 7.27 9.16 -1.78
CA VAL A 50 6.00 8.44 -1.98
C VAL A 50 4.92 9.39 -2.48
N THR A 51 4.27 9.02 -3.59
CA THR A 51 3.16 9.79 -4.14
C THR A 51 1.80 9.24 -3.72
N HIS A 52 1.69 7.92 -3.60
CA HIS A 52 0.45 7.23 -3.25
C HIS A 52 0.72 6.09 -2.28
N ILE A 53 -0.18 5.90 -1.34
CA ILE A 53 -0.28 4.68 -0.54
C ILE A 53 -1.61 4.02 -0.89
N LEU A 54 -1.57 2.74 -1.24
CA LEU A 54 -2.74 1.91 -1.54
C LEU A 54 -2.78 0.75 -0.53
N THR A 55 -3.88 0.66 0.19
CA THR A 55 -4.21 -0.44 1.10
C THR A 55 -5.61 -0.98 0.80
N GLU A 56 -6.02 -2.03 1.50
CA GLU A 56 -7.39 -2.54 1.46
C GLU A 56 -8.43 -1.53 1.99
N GLU A 57 -7.99 -0.51 2.73
CA GLU A 57 -8.83 0.56 3.25
C GLU A 57 -9.06 1.69 2.24
N GLY A 58 -8.20 1.82 1.23
CA GLY A 58 -8.29 2.85 0.20
C GLY A 58 -6.94 3.38 -0.27
N ILE A 59 -6.99 4.50 -0.98
CA ILE A 59 -5.83 5.20 -1.55
C ILE A 59 -5.63 6.53 -0.84
N ALA A 60 -4.39 6.85 -0.46
CA ALA A 60 -3.98 8.18 -0.05
C ALA A 60 -3.09 8.79 -1.16
N ASN A 61 -3.57 9.82 -1.85
CA ASN A 61 -2.84 10.59 -2.84
C ASN A 61 -2.07 11.73 -2.16
N LEU A 62 -0.83 11.45 -1.80
CA LEU A 62 0.01 12.35 -1.01
C LEU A 62 0.51 13.56 -1.80
N LEU A 63 0.36 13.57 -3.14
CA LEU A 63 0.68 14.72 -3.99
C LEU A 63 -0.28 15.90 -3.76
N LEU A 64 -1.49 15.61 -3.28
CA LEU A 64 -2.53 16.61 -3.04
C LEU A 64 -2.48 17.20 -1.63
N CYS A 65 -1.66 16.63 -0.75
CA CYS A 65 -1.41 17.14 0.60
C CYS A 65 -0.59 18.42 0.53
N ARG A 66 -1.01 19.43 1.31
CA ARG A 66 -0.37 20.75 1.35
C ARG A 66 0.57 20.92 2.53
N THR A 67 0.44 20.08 3.55
CA THR A 67 1.21 20.15 4.79
C THR A 67 1.56 18.74 5.27
N ASP A 68 2.59 18.65 6.11
CA ASP A 68 2.98 17.39 6.74
C ASP A 68 1.87 16.83 7.63
N ALA A 69 1.07 17.70 8.26
CA ALA A 69 -0.10 17.28 9.02
C ALA A 69 -1.18 16.65 8.13
N GLU A 70 -1.46 17.22 6.95
CA GLU A 70 -2.36 16.58 5.97
C GLU A 70 -1.80 15.25 5.51
N ARG A 71 -0.49 15.19 5.24
CA ARG A 71 0.19 13.96 4.83
C ARG A 71 0.08 12.87 5.90
N GLU A 72 0.35 13.20 7.15
CA GLU A 72 0.22 12.28 8.28
C GLU A 72 -1.21 11.73 8.37
N GLN A 73 -2.22 12.59 8.34
CA GLN A 73 -3.61 12.16 8.46
C GLN A 73 -4.11 11.41 7.22
N ALA A 74 -3.58 11.71 6.03
CA ALA A 74 -3.84 10.93 4.82
C ALA A 74 -3.31 9.49 4.98
N ILE A 75 -2.08 9.34 5.48
CA ILE A 75 -1.46 8.03 5.76
C ILE A 75 -2.29 7.29 6.82
N ARG A 76 -2.60 7.92 7.95
CA ARG A 76 -3.42 7.31 9.02
C ARG A 76 -4.82 6.93 8.53
N GLY A 77 -5.38 7.72 7.61
CA GLY A 77 -6.68 7.46 7.00
C GLY A 77 -6.75 6.13 6.25
N VAL A 78 -5.64 5.66 5.67
CA VAL A 78 -5.56 4.38 4.94
C VAL A 78 -4.83 3.27 5.70
N ALA A 79 -4.39 3.52 6.93
CA ALA A 79 -3.64 2.55 7.75
C ALA A 79 -4.52 1.60 8.59
N GLY A 80 -5.84 1.58 8.36
CA GLY A 80 -6.77 0.63 8.99
C GLY A 80 -6.81 0.70 10.51
N TYR A 81 -6.78 -0.46 11.15
CA TYR A 81 -6.81 -0.62 12.62
C TYR A 81 -5.42 -0.78 13.25
N THR A 82 -4.36 -0.46 12.51
CA THR A 82 -3.00 -0.39 13.08
C THR A 82 -2.93 0.71 14.16
N PRO A 83 -1.95 0.68 15.07
CA PRO A 83 -1.74 1.78 16.03
C PRO A 83 -1.67 3.16 15.37
N VAL A 84 -0.96 3.25 14.24
CA VAL A 84 -0.89 4.46 13.40
C VAL A 84 -2.28 4.85 12.87
N GLY A 85 -3.05 3.90 12.34
CA GLY A 85 -4.38 4.15 11.81
C GLY A 85 -5.40 4.56 12.87
N LEU A 86 -5.27 4.06 14.11
CA LEU A 86 -6.14 4.39 15.24
C LEU A 86 -5.92 5.83 15.74
N ALA A 87 -4.73 6.40 15.51
CA ALA A 87 -4.40 7.78 15.87
C ALA A 87 -4.93 8.83 14.87
N ARG A 88 -5.84 8.45 13.96
CA ARG A 88 -6.42 9.38 12.98
C ARG A 88 -7.39 10.37 13.63
N ASP A 89 -7.34 11.62 13.19
CA ASP A 89 -8.43 12.58 13.38
C ASP A 89 -9.51 12.30 12.34
N LYS A 90 -10.68 11.82 12.80
CA LYS A 90 -11.80 11.45 11.93
C LYS A 90 -12.29 12.62 11.07
N ARG A 91 -12.38 13.83 11.64
CA ARG A 91 -12.86 15.01 10.94
C ARG A 91 -11.87 15.44 9.86
N MET A 92 -10.57 15.35 10.16
CA MET A 92 -9.53 15.64 9.19
C MET A 92 -9.54 14.61 8.05
N VAL A 93 -9.68 13.33 8.36
CA VAL A 93 -9.80 12.26 7.35
C VAL A 93 -11.02 12.44 6.46
N GLU A 94 -12.18 12.82 7.01
CA GLU A 94 -13.37 13.15 6.22
C GLU A 94 -13.10 14.32 5.27
N ASN A 95 -12.48 15.41 5.75
CA ASN A 95 -12.11 16.53 4.89
C ASN A 95 -11.12 16.13 3.77
N LEU A 96 -10.16 15.26 4.08
CA LEU A 96 -9.20 14.75 3.09
C LEU A 96 -9.90 13.85 2.06
N ARG A 97 -10.92 13.08 2.46
CA ARG A 97 -11.76 12.29 1.55
C ARG A 97 -12.59 13.18 0.63
N ASP A 98 -13.23 14.23 1.16
CA ASP A 98 -14.00 15.20 0.36
C ASP A 98 -13.14 15.88 -0.71
N ARG A 99 -11.85 16.06 -0.43
CA ARG A 99 -10.86 16.64 -1.35
C ARG A 99 -10.28 15.64 -2.35
N GLY A 100 -10.68 14.36 -2.29
CA GLY A 100 -10.11 13.29 -3.12
C GLY A 100 -8.65 12.94 -2.79
N ILE A 101 -8.15 13.39 -1.64
CA ILE A 101 -6.82 13.01 -1.12
C ILE A 101 -6.89 11.58 -0.61
N ILE A 102 -7.97 11.24 0.09
CA ILE A 102 -8.28 9.86 0.45
C ILE A 102 -9.40 9.38 -0.46
N VAL A 103 -9.24 8.21 -1.06
CA VAL A 103 -10.25 7.58 -1.90
C VAL A 103 -10.52 6.18 -1.39
N ARG A 104 -11.74 5.93 -0.92
CA ARG A 104 -12.20 4.60 -0.51
C ARG A 104 -12.66 3.80 -1.73
N PRO A 105 -12.69 2.45 -1.67
CA PRO A 105 -13.22 1.64 -2.77
C PRO A 105 -14.62 2.08 -3.23
N GLU A 106 -15.51 2.39 -2.28
CA GLU A 106 -16.86 2.86 -2.60
C GLU A 106 -16.90 4.23 -3.31
N ASP A 107 -15.89 5.10 -3.11
CA ASP A 107 -15.81 6.42 -3.76
C ASP A 107 -15.56 6.30 -5.26
N ILE A 108 -15.05 5.15 -5.71
CA ILE A 108 -14.79 4.82 -7.11
C ILE A 108 -15.67 3.69 -7.62
N GLY A 109 -16.76 3.39 -6.92
CA GLY A 109 -17.74 2.38 -7.34
C GLY A 109 -17.26 0.93 -7.24
N ILE A 110 -16.24 0.66 -6.40
CA ILE A 110 -15.75 -0.70 -6.15
C ILE A 110 -16.42 -1.26 -4.89
N ASP A 111 -17.25 -2.31 -5.08
CA ASP A 111 -17.75 -3.13 -3.98
C ASP A 111 -16.72 -4.19 -3.60
N LYS A 112 -16.14 -4.05 -2.39
CA LYS A 112 -15.14 -4.98 -1.85
C LYS A 112 -15.60 -6.43 -1.83
N ARG A 113 -16.90 -6.71 -1.75
CA ARG A 113 -17.44 -8.09 -1.75
C ARG A 113 -17.29 -8.79 -3.10
N LEU A 114 -17.13 -8.02 -4.18
CA LEU A 114 -16.92 -8.54 -5.53
C LEU A 114 -15.45 -8.86 -5.82
N ALA A 115 -14.52 -8.46 -4.94
CA ALA A 115 -13.09 -8.72 -5.07
C ALA A 115 -12.76 -10.19 -4.74
N THR A 116 -13.22 -11.12 -5.58
CA THR A 116 -12.97 -12.55 -5.44
C THR A 116 -11.92 -13.05 -6.44
N ARG A 117 -11.44 -14.28 -6.23
CA ARG A 117 -10.53 -14.97 -7.17
C ARG A 117 -11.14 -15.17 -8.57
N ASP A 118 -12.44 -14.96 -8.74
CA ASP A 118 -13.11 -15.07 -10.04
C ASP A 118 -12.74 -13.95 -11.00
N LEU A 119 -12.23 -12.82 -10.50
CA LEU A 119 -11.69 -11.72 -11.31
C LEU A 119 -10.31 -12.05 -11.92
N LEU A 120 -9.63 -13.11 -11.46
CA LEU A 120 -8.34 -13.49 -12.02
C LEU A 120 -8.51 -14.14 -13.40
N ALA A 121 -7.84 -13.59 -14.41
CA ALA A 121 -7.81 -14.15 -15.77
C ALA A 121 -7.23 -15.57 -15.83
N ALA A 122 -6.34 -15.91 -14.89
CA ALA A 122 -5.79 -17.24 -14.67
C ALA A 122 -5.79 -17.52 -13.17
N LYS A 123 -6.49 -18.58 -12.73
CA LYS A 123 -6.72 -18.87 -11.31
C LYS A 123 -5.64 -19.77 -10.71
N ASN A 124 -4.87 -20.43 -11.56
CA ASN A 124 -3.79 -21.32 -11.20
C ASN A 124 -2.73 -21.32 -12.33
N MET A 125 -1.64 -22.04 -12.12
CA MET A 125 -0.53 -22.04 -13.05
C MET A 125 -0.80 -22.88 -14.31
N LYS A 126 -1.72 -23.86 -14.27
CA LYS A 126 -2.23 -24.56 -15.48
C LYS A 126 -2.95 -23.59 -16.42
N ASP A 127 -3.73 -22.67 -15.89
CA ASP A 127 -4.40 -21.63 -16.68
C ASP A 127 -3.37 -20.71 -17.36
N LEU A 128 -2.27 -20.37 -16.68
CA LEU A 128 -1.17 -19.59 -17.27
C LEU A 128 -0.47 -20.35 -18.41
N VAL A 129 -0.19 -21.65 -18.24
CA VAL A 129 0.36 -22.50 -19.31
C VAL A 129 -0.58 -22.54 -20.51
N ARG A 130 -1.89 -22.72 -20.26
CA ARG A 130 -2.91 -22.73 -21.32
C ARG A 130 -2.98 -21.39 -22.05
N ALA A 131 -2.97 -20.27 -21.31
CA ALA A 131 -2.98 -18.93 -21.88
C ALA A 131 -1.74 -18.66 -22.75
N SER A 132 -0.60 -19.26 -22.41
CA SER A 132 0.62 -19.19 -23.22
C SER A 132 0.62 -20.09 -24.47
N GLY A 133 -0.41 -20.90 -24.69
CA GLY A 133 -0.42 -21.91 -25.76
C GLY A 133 0.61 -23.04 -25.55
N GLY A 134 1.01 -23.30 -24.30
CA GLY A 134 2.05 -24.28 -23.96
C GLY A 134 3.49 -23.76 -24.05
N LEU A 135 3.71 -22.48 -24.38
CA LEU A 135 5.05 -21.88 -24.47
C LEU A 135 5.68 -21.65 -23.09
N TYR A 136 4.88 -21.39 -22.07
CA TYR A 136 5.36 -21.23 -20.72
C TYR A 136 5.59 -22.60 -20.06
N GLN A 137 6.85 -22.87 -19.73
CA GLN A 137 7.29 -24.09 -19.04
C GLN A 137 7.69 -23.78 -17.60
N PRO A 138 6.72 -23.76 -16.67
CA PRO A 138 6.96 -23.43 -15.27
C PRO A 138 7.99 -24.40 -14.62
N PRO A 139 8.80 -23.92 -13.67
CA PRO A 139 9.70 -24.75 -12.87
C PRO A 139 8.96 -25.88 -12.12
N GLU A 140 9.65 -26.99 -11.84
CA GLU A 140 9.05 -28.19 -11.22
C GLU A 140 8.28 -27.91 -9.94
N ARG A 141 8.79 -27.04 -9.07
CA ARG A 141 8.13 -26.66 -7.81
C ARG A 141 6.69 -26.13 -7.99
N PHE A 142 6.36 -25.66 -9.19
CA PHE A 142 5.02 -25.17 -9.48
C PHE A 142 4.16 -26.18 -10.24
N ARG A 143 4.74 -27.19 -10.93
CA ARG A 143 4.03 -28.13 -11.82
C ARG A 143 3.01 -29.05 -11.15
N ASN A 144 2.84 -28.98 -9.83
CA ASN A 144 1.84 -29.74 -9.10
C ASN A 144 0.44 -29.10 -9.27
N TRP A 145 -0.21 -29.41 -10.38
CA TRP A 145 -1.63 -29.17 -10.64
C TRP A 145 -2.29 -30.33 -11.40
#